data_AF-A0A5N7JS40-F1
#
_entry.id   AF-A0A5N7JS40-F1
#
_cell.length_a   1.000
_cell.length_b   1.000
_cell.length_c   1.000
_cell.angle_alpha   90.00
_cell.angle_beta   90.00
_cell.angle_gamma   90.00
#
_symmetry.space_group_name_H-M   'P 1'
#
loop_
_entity.id
_entity.type
_entity.pdbx_description
1 polymer ?
#
loop_
_entity_poly.entity_id
_entity_poly.type
_entity_poly.pdbx_seq_one_letter_code
_entity_poly.pdbx_strand_id
1 'polypeptide(L)'
;MDRPEQQIKSGEKRWALKHFRLGASFVLLKQVDRMHHANAQSGGMTGKILGSFMRKGFFRRKVDAVLGIDINDAGIKLVELGRSADGYTIQGYAAQALPAHAVVDGTLLDLAAIGQALRQALSRLRTSTRRAAVAVAGPSVITRVIEMQAGLSDEEMVWNIQMEADQYIPYPLDDVAIDFQVRGPCAQDPLRVEVVLAACLREQVEAREAVLALAGLVARVVDVEGFALERACSQDFASFTPCHRVDGAQWAVDAHGMGIACGLALRSFAG
;
A
#
# COMPACT_ATOMS: atom_id res chain seq x y z
N MET A 1 -21.12 -43.18 22.69
CA MET A 1 -21.82 -42.39 23.72
C MET A 1 -20.77 -41.69 24.57
N ASP A 2 -20.55 -40.39 24.53
CA ASP A 2 -21.05 -39.29 23.70
C ASP A 2 -20.10 -38.08 23.87
N ARG A 3 -19.98 -37.26 22.82
CA ARG A 3 -19.52 -35.86 22.90
C ARG A 3 -20.57 -35.02 23.62
N PRO A 4 -20.18 -33.83 24.13
CA PRO A 4 -20.64 -32.58 23.49
C PRO A 4 -19.48 -31.57 23.39
N GLU A 5 -19.12 -30.94 22.28
CA GLU A 5 -19.83 -30.01 21.39
C GLU A 5 -20.50 -28.79 22.06
N GLN A 6 -19.83 -27.66 21.84
CA GLN A 6 -20.36 -26.31 21.53
C GLN A 6 -20.99 -25.46 22.64
N GLN A 7 -20.30 -24.36 22.97
CA GLN A 7 -20.89 -23.04 22.73
C GLN A 7 -19.80 -21.98 22.49
N ILE A 8 -19.34 -21.94 21.23
CA ILE A 8 -18.61 -20.81 20.65
C ILE A 8 -19.62 -19.66 20.55
N LYS A 9 -19.52 -18.68 21.46
CA LYS A 9 -20.24 -17.41 21.33
C LYS A 9 -19.52 -16.55 20.30
N SER A 10 -19.98 -16.70 19.07
CA SER A 10 -20.17 -15.66 18.05
C SER A 10 -20.01 -14.22 18.56
N GLY A 11 -19.16 -13.43 17.89
CA GLY A 11 -19.30 -11.97 17.87
C GLY A 11 -17.98 -11.21 17.83
N GLU A 12 -17.55 -10.85 16.62
CA GLU A 12 -16.67 -9.71 16.34
C GLU A 12 -15.35 -9.59 17.10
N LYS A 13 -14.28 -10.25 16.62
CA LYS A 13 -12.97 -9.59 16.58
C LYS A 13 -12.16 -10.03 15.35
N ARG A 14 -12.36 -9.29 14.25
CA ARG A 14 -11.46 -9.27 13.08
C ARG A 14 -10.10 -8.74 13.56
N TRP A 15 -9.16 -9.63 13.82
CA TRP A 15 -7.80 -9.30 14.29
C TRP A 15 -6.71 -9.41 13.22
N ALA A 16 -7.08 -9.42 11.94
CA ALA A 16 -6.29 -8.68 10.96
C ALA A 16 -6.84 -7.27 11.01
N LEU A 17 -6.03 -6.26 11.34
CA LEU A 17 -6.40 -4.87 11.09
C LEU A 17 -7.01 -4.85 9.70
N LYS A 18 -8.25 -4.38 9.54
CA LYS A 18 -8.99 -4.40 8.26
C LYS A 18 -8.23 -3.73 7.10
N HIS A 19 -7.06 -3.17 7.39
CA HIS A 19 -6.25 -2.26 6.63
C HIS A 19 -4.79 -2.73 6.48
N PHE A 20 -4.23 -3.58 7.35
CA PHE A 20 -2.90 -4.11 7.07
C PHE A 20 -2.99 -5.16 5.97
N ARG A 21 -2.29 -4.93 4.87
CA ARG A 21 -2.32 -5.81 3.69
C ARG A 21 -0.94 -5.89 3.09
N LEU A 22 -0.35 -7.05 3.01
CA LEU A 22 0.69 -7.33 2.01
C LEU A 22 0.03 -7.35 0.62
N GLY A 23 0.52 -6.54 -0.31
CA GLY A 23 -0.07 -6.40 -1.66
C GLY A 23 0.49 -7.44 -2.62
N ALA A 24 -0.32 -7.93 -3.57
CA ALA A 24 0.07 -8.95 -4.56
C ALA A 24 1.05 -8.41 -5.62
N SER A 25 2.23 -7.99 -5.19
CA SER A 25 3.29 -7.46 -6.08
C SER A 25 4.64 -8.05 -5.70
N PHE A 26 4.73 -9.38 -5.63
CA PHE A 26 6.02 -10.06 -5.40
C PHE A 26 6.42 -11.03 -6.54
N VAL A 27 5.82 -10.92 -7.72
CA VAL A 27 6.15 -11.83 -8.84
C VAL A 27 7.38 -11.38 -9.64
N LEU A 28 7.93 -10.17 -9.44
CA LEU A 28 8.93 -9.61 -10.36
C LEU A 28 10.35 -9.45 -9.78
N LEU A 29 10.85 -10.39 -8.97
CA LEU A 29 12.27 -10.42 -8.61
C LEU A 29 13.12 -11.45 -9.38
N LYS A 30 12.54 -12.17 -10.35
CA LYS A 30 13.29 -13.12 -11.21
C LYS A 30 13.64 -12.60 -12.62
N GLN A 31 13.27 -11.36 -12.95
CA GLN A 31 13.38 -10.86 -14.34
C GLN A 31 14.38 -9.70 -14.53
N VAL A 32 14.84 -9.07 -13.45
CA VAL A 32 15.75 -7.92 -13.53
C VAL A 32 17.20 -8.33 -13.84
N ASP A 33 17.60 -9.58 -13.57
CA ASP A 33 18.95 -10.09 -13.91
C ASP A 33 19.16 -10.45 -15.40
N ARG A 34 18.13 -10.34 -16.25
CA ARG A 34 18.21 -10.74 -17.67
C ARG A 34 18.17 -9.59 -18.68
N MET A 35 18.10 -8.33 -18.25
CA MET A 35 17.98 -7.17 -19.16
C MET A 35 19.25 -6.32 -19.33
N HIS A 36 20.45 -6.90 -19.15
CA HIS A 36 21.71 -6.23 -19.52
C HIS A 36 22.23 -6.55 -20.94
N HIS A 37 21.54 -7.38 -21.73
CA HIS A 37 21.91 -7.62 -23.12
C HIS A 37 20.69 -7.72 -24.04
N ALA A 38 20.27 -6.57 -24.60
CA ALA A 38 19.85 -6.44 -26.02
C ALA A 38 19.28 -5.02 -26.24
N ASN A 39 20.07 -4.17 -26.92
CA ASN A 39 19.60 -2.95 -27.55
C ASN A 39 19.78 -3.14 -29.06
N ALA A 40 18.70 -3.05 -29.85
CA ALA A 40 18.73 -2.75 -31.28
C ALA A 40 17.33 -2.59 -31.89
N GLN A 41 17.13 -1.43 -32.55
CA GLN A 41 16.37 -1.19 -33.80
C GLN A 41 14.85 -0.85 -33.76
N SER A 42 14.58 0.46 -33.81
CA SER A 42 14.12 1.25 -34.99
C SER A 42 12.89 0.84 -35.84
N GLY A 43 11.97 1.81 -36.02
CA GLY A 43 11.03 1.98 -37.15
C GLY A 43 9.57 1.70 -36.76
N GLY A 44 8.55 2.55 -36.90
CA GLY A 44 8.31 3.74 -37.73
C GLY A 44 7.23 3.42 -38.76
N MET A 45 5.95 3.76 -38.54
CA MET A 45 5.01 4.19 -39.61
C MET A 45 3.66 4.71 -39.09
N THR A 46 3.19 5.74 -39.77
CA THR A 46 1.93 6.49 -39.70
C THR A 46 0.69 5.71 -40.14
N GLY A 47 -0.47 6.03 -39.54
CA GLY A 47 -1.79 5.67 -40.09
C GLY A 47 -2.95 6.34 -39.37
N LYS A 48 -3.47 7.45 -39.93
CA LYS A 48 -4.75 8.05 -39.57
C LYS A 48 -5.88 7.17 -40.09
N ILE A 49 -6.87 6.81 -39.26
CA ILE A 49 -8.22 6.48 -39.73
C ILE A 49 -9.26 7.17 -38.84
N LEU A 50 -10.09 7.96 -39.50
CA LEU A 50 -11.22 8.73 -38.99
C LEU A 50 -12.44 7.79 -38.87
N GLY A 51 -13.07 7.71 -37.70
CA GLY A 51 -14.25 6.88 -37.48
C GLY A 51 -15.07 7.37 -36.30
N SER A 52 -16.02 8.26 -36.58
CA SER A 52 -17.04 8.73 -35.64
C SER A 52 -18.05 7.62 -35.33
N PHE A 53 -18.13 7.14 -34.10
CA PHE A 53 -19.31 6.40 -33.61
C PHE A 53 -19.61 6.70 -32.13
N MET A 54 -20.70 7.45 -31.94
CA MET A 54 -21.75 7.24 -30.92
C MET A 54 -21.29 7.02 -29.46
N ARG A 55 -21.25 8.10 -28.68
CA ARG A 55 -21.15 8.06 -27.20
C ARG A 55 -22.38 7.38 -26.60
N LYS A 56 -22.31 6.06 -26.36
CA LYS A 56 -23.14 5.40 -25.36
C LYS A 56 -22.54 5.70 -23.99
N GLY A 57 -23.33 6.34 -23.12
CA GLY A 57 -22.97 6.62 -21.74
C GLY A 57 -22.64 5.32 -21.00
N PHE A 58 -21.36 5.11 -20.77
CA PHE A 58 -20.85 4.00 -19.96
C PHE A 58 -20.88 4.46 -18.50
N PHE A 59 -21.79 3.91 -17.71
CA PHE A 59 -21.75 4.03 -16.25
C PHE A 59 -20.46 3.36 -15.76
N ARG A 60 -19.40 4.16 -15.64
CA ARG A 60 -18.10 3.73 -15.13
C ARG A 60 -18.25 3.46 -13.63
N ARG A 61 -18.13 2.21 -13.21
CA ARG A 61 -18.08 1.81 -11.80
C ARG A 61 -17.06 2.70 -11.08
N LYS A 62 -17.53 3.47 -10.08
CA LYS A 62 -16.68 4.36 -9.30
C LYS A 62 -15.63 3.50 -8.60
N VAL A 63 -14.36 3.71 -8.93
CA VAL A 63 -13.26 3.08 -8.21
C VAL A 63 -13.30 3.59 -6.78
N ASP A 64 -13.22 2.68 -5.81
CA ASP A 64 -13.08 3.03 -4.39
C ASP A 64 -11.64 3.54 -4.14
N ALA A 65 -11.38 4.75 -4.64
CA ALA A 65 -10.08 5.39 -4.55
C ALA A 65 -9.67 5.64 -3.09
N VAL A 66 -8.37 5.49 -2.84
CA VAL A 66 -7.73 5.86 -1.58
C VAL A 66 -6.67 6.92 -1.86
N LEU A 67 -6.50 7.86 -0.94
CA LEU A 67 -5.36 8.77 -0.92
C LEU A 67 -4.13 7.98 -0.47
N GLY A 68 -3.04 8.02 -1.22
CA GLY A 68 -1.75 7.55 -0.75
C GLY A 68 -1.11 8.65 0.08
N ILE A 69 -0.77 8.36 1.34
CA ILE A 69 -0.23 9.34 2.28
C ILE A 69 1.03 8.77 2.92
N ASP A 70 2.15 9.40 2.60
CA ASP A 70 3.46 9.16 3.18
C ASP A 70 3.72 10.20 4.30
N ILE A 71 4.06 9.73 5.50
CA ILE A 71 4.30 10.55 6.69
C ILE A 71 5.67 10.16 7.23
N ASN A 72 6.65 11.05 7.09
CA ASN A 72 8.01 10.85 7.57
C ASN A 72 8.58 12.15 8.15
N ASP A 73 9.84 12.10 8.57
CA ASP A 73 10.60 13.22 9.13
C ASP A 73 10.73 14.41 8.15
N ALA A 74 10.75 14.16 6.84
CA ALA A 74 10.76 15.21 5.82
C ALA A 74 9.39 15.88 5.61
N GLY A 75 8.31 15.30 6.14
CA GLY A 75 6.98 15.87 6.13
C GLY A 75 5.89 14.89 5.68
N ILE A 76 4.77 15.45 5.23
CA ILE A 76 3.64 14.71 4.66
C ILE A 76 3.65 14.89 3.15
N LYS A 77 3.55 13.77 2.43
CA LYS A 77 3.28 13.75 0.99
C LYS A 77 2.00 12.98 0.74
N LEU A 78 1.09 13.55 -0.04
CA LEU A 78 -0.15 12.89 -0.41
C LEU A 78 -0.41 12.96 -1.91
N VAL A 79 -0.97 11.88 -2.45
CA VAL A 79 -1.33 11.78 -3.85
C VAL A 79 -2.67 11.06 -4.01
N GLU A 80 -3.48 11.57 -4.93
CA GLU A 80 -4.69 10.92 -5.41
C GLU A 80 -4.47 10.46 -6.85
N LEU A 81 -4.62 9.16 -7.07
CA LEU A 81 -4.53 8.56 -8.40
C LEU A 81 -5.92 8.26 -8.95
N GLY A 82 -6.08 8.51 -10.23
CA GLY A 82 -7.18 8.01 -11.05
C GLY A 82 -6.66 6.98 -12.05
N ARG A 83 -7.58 6.29 -12.73
CA ARG A 83 -7.25 5.37 -13.82
C ARG A 83 -7.63 5.98 -15.16
N SER A 84 -6.81 5.81 -16.19
CA SER A 84 -7.12 6.12 -17.59
C SER A 84 -7.05 4.84 -18.43
N ALA A 85 -7.32 4.94 -19.74
CA ALA A 85 -7.14 3.82 -20.66
C ALA A 85 -5.66 3.43 -20.77
N ASP A 86 -4.76 4.41 -20.71
CA ASP A 86 -3.33 4.27 -20.97
C ASP A 86 -2.48 4.16 -19.69
N GLY A 87 -3.10 4.08 -18.51
CA GLY A 87 -2.39 3.95 -17.24
C GLY A 87 -3.07 4.67 -16.07
N TYR A 88 -2.27 5.43 -15.32
CA TYR A 88 -2.73 6.19 -14.16
C TYR A 88 -2.72 7.69 -14.44
N THR A 89 -3.55 8.41 -13.69
CA THR A 89 -3.66 9.87 -13.77
C THR A 89 -3.42 10.48 -12.40
N ILE A 90 -2.63 11.55 -12.31
CA ILE A 90 -2.50 12.32 -11.08
C ILE A 90 -3.71 13.22 -10.95
N GLN A 91 -4.64 12.88 -10.07
CA GLN A 91 -5.82 13.70 -9.79
C GLN A 91 -5.48 14.90 -8.92
N GLY A 92 -4.44 14.75 -8.10
CA GLY A 92 -3.78 15.82 -7.38
C GLY A 92 -2.73 15.26 -6.44
N TYR A 93 -1.83 16.13 -6.00
CA TYR A 93 -0.84 15.81 -4.99
C TYR A 93 -0.53 17.06 -4.15
N ALA A 94 0.05 16.86 -2.98
CA ALA A 94 0.55 17.94 -2.14
C ALA A 94 1.69 17.44 -1.25
N ALA A 95 2.57 18.37 -0.88
CA ALA A 95 3.57 18.19 0.16
C ALA A 95 3.34 19.23 1.28
N GLN A 96 3.55 18.83 2.52
CA GLN A 96 3.40 19.66 3.71
C GLN A 96 4.54 19.37 4.68
N ALA A 97 5.31 20.40 5.03
CA ALA A 97 6.32 20.29 6.07
C ALA A 97 5.65 20.04 7.43
N LEU A 98 6.34 19.27 8.28
CA LEU A 98 5.97 19.02 9.66
C LEU A 98 6.81 19.87 10.63
N PRO A 99 6.29 20.17 11.82
CA PRO A 99 7.11 20.73 12.89
C PRO A 99 8.27 19.79 13.24
N ALA A 100 9.39 20.38 13.69
CA ALA A 100 10.54 19.60 14.16
C ALA A 100 10.11 18.62 15.26
N HIS A 101 10.67 17.42 15.22
CA HIS A 101 10.40 16.32 16.18
C HIS A 101 8.96 15.78 16.20
N ALA A 102 8.08 16.21 15.29
CA ALA A 102 6.75 15.60 15.16
C ALA A 102 6.84 14.13 14.75
N VAL A 103 7.86 13.78 13.96
CA VAL A 103 8.23 12.42 13.57
C VAL A 103 9.71 12.23 13.84
N VAL A 104 10.08 11.11 14.47
CA VAL A 104 11.47 10.72 14.74
C VAL A 104 11.62 9.25 14.42
N ASP A 105 12.57 8.91 13.56
CA ASP A 105 12.85 7.53 13.12
C ASP A 105 11.59 6.74 12.71
N GLY A 106 10.67 7.42 12.01
CA GLY A 106 9.41 6.82 11.54
C GLY A 106 8.32 6.66 12.59
N THR A 107 8.58 7.06 13.85
CA THR A 107 7.60 7.08 14.94
C THR A 107 6.93 8.45 15.01
N LEU A 108 5.60 8.46 15.07
CA LEU A 108 4.79 9.68 15.15
C LEU A 108 4.69 10.12 16.61
N LEU A 109 5.37 11.21 16.99
CA LEU A 109 5.44 11.68 18.37
C LEU A 109 4.39 12.76 18.70
N ASP A 110 4.05 13.63 17.73
CA ASP A 110 3.02 14.67 17.89
C ASP A 110 1.87 14.46 16.90
N LEU A 111 0.95 13.55 17.26
CA LEU A 111 -0.18 13.19 16.40
C LEU A 111 -1.09 14.39 16.09
N ALA A 112 -1.23 15.35 17.02
CA ALA A 112 -2.07 16.52 16.85
C ALA A 112 -1.49 17.46 15.80
N ALA A 113 -0.18 17.75 15.88
CA ALA A 113 0.52 18.57 14.90
C ALA A 113 0.51 17.91 13.51
N ILE A 114 0.77 16.60 13.44
CA ILE A 114 0.72 15.86 12.17
C ILE A 114 -0.69 15.89 11.58
N GLY A 115 -1.72 15.66 12.40
CA GLY A 115 -3.13 15.73 11.97
C GLY A 115 -3.51 17.12 11.45
N GLN A 116 -3.04 18.20 12.09
CA GLN A 116 -3.25 19.56 11.62
C GLN A 116 -2.55 19.82 10.27
N ALA A 117 -1.29 19.42 10.14
CA ALA A 117 -0.55 19.52 8.89
C ALA A 117 -1.26 18.75 7.76
N LEU A 118 -1.75 17.55 8.05
CA LEU A 118 -2.49 16.74 7.07
C LEU A 118 -3.78 17.44 6.62
N ARG A 119 -4.54 18.06 7.53
CA ARG A 119 -5.72 18.88 7.16
C ARG A 119 -5.36 20.05 6.24
N GLN A 120 -4.25 20.74 6.48
CA GLN A 120 -3.77 21.83 5.63
C GLN A 120 -3.37 21.32 4.24
N ALA A 121 -2.80 20.13 4.16
CA ALA A 121 -2.44 19.50 2.90
C ALA A 121 -3.69 19.06 2.11
N LEU A 122 -4.69 18.49 2.79
CA LEU A 122 -5.98 18.11 2.20
C LEU A 122 -6.78 19.30 1.66
N SER A 123 -6.76 20.45 2.35
CA SER A 123 -7.48 21.64 1.89
C SER A 123 -6.93 22.20 0.58
N ARG A 124 -5.61 22.05 0.33
CA ARG A 124 -4.96 22.40 -0.93
C ARG A 124 -5.28 21.41 -2.05
N LEU A 125 -5.36 20.12 -1.73
CA LEU A 125 -5.68 19.07 -2.70
C LEU A 125 -7.13 19.15 -3.23
N ARG A 126 -8.05 19.70 -2.42
CA ARG A 126 -9.49 19.85 -2.73
C ARG A 126 -10.15 18.54 -3.18
N THR A 127 -9.73 17.42 -2.59
CA THR A 127 -10.25 16.09 -2.89
C THR A 127 -11.53 15.78 -2.09
N SER A 128 -12.44 15.04 -2.71
CA SER A 128 -13.60 14.43 -2.01
C SER A 128 -13.26 13.08 -1.37
N THR A 129 -12.10 12.52 -1.65
CA THR A 129 -11.70 11.21 -1.12
C THR A 129 -11.43 11.30 0.38
N ARG A 130 -11.95 10.33 1.13
CA ARG A 130 -11.83 10.25 2.61
C ARG A 130 -11.23 8.95 3.10
N ARG A 131 -10.91 8.03 2.19
CA ARG A 131 -10.20 6.79 2.50
C ARG A 131 -8.72 6.97 2.20
N ALA A 132 -7.85 6.43 3.03
CA ALA A 132 -6.41 6.59 2.88
C ALA A 132 -5.67 5.25 2.94
N ALA A 133 -4.57 5.17 2.21
CA ALA A 133 -3.50 4.20 2.40
C ALA A 133 -2.30 4.95 2.99
N VAL A 134 -1.82 4.47 4.14
CA VAL A 134 -0.63 4.96 4.85
C VAL A 134 0.36 3.82 5.01
N ALA A 135 1.61 4.10 5.38
CA ALA A 135 2.61 3.06 5.63
C ALA A 135 3.26 3.18 7.01
N VAL A 136 3.61 2.04 7.61
CA VAL A 136 4.56 1.95 8.72
C VAL A 136 6.00 2.00 8.21
N ALA A 137 6.87 2.65 8.97
CA ALA A 137 8.24 2.91 8.57
C ALA A 137 9.09 1.64 8.58
N GLY A 138 9.96 1.49 7.58
CA GLY A 138 10.80 0.29 7.40
C GLY A 138 11.51 -0.21 8.67
N PRO A 139 12.20 0.66 9.45
CA PRO A 139 12.89 0.24 10.68
C PRO A 139 11.98 -0.30 11.79
N SER A 140 10.69 0.05 11.77
CA SER A 140 9.69 -0.40 12.76
C SER A 140 9.01 -1.71 12.37
N VAL A 141 9.37 -2.30 11.23
CA VAL A 141 8.74 -3.50 10.67
C VAL A 141 9.75 -4.63 10.55
N ILE A 142 9.39 -5.78 11.08
CA ILE A 142 10.10 -7.03 10.89
C ILE A 142 9.49 -7.74 9.69
N THR A 143 10.31 -8.01 8.67
CA THR A 143 9.91 -8.82 7.50
C THR A 143 10.68 -10.12 7.49
N ARG A 144 9.97 -11.25 7.39
CA ARG A 144 10.57 -12.60 7.31
C ARG A 144 9.93 -13.41 6.20
N VAL A 145 10.72 -14.24 5.54
CA VAL A 145 10.21 -15.29 4.66
C VAL A 145 10.25 -16.60 5.44
N ILE A 146 9.09 -17.22 5.61
CA ILE A 146 8.92 -18.51 6.26
C ILE A 146 8.35 -19.51 5.25
N GLU A 147 8.48 -20.80 5.55
CA GLU A 147 7.95 -21.88 4.73
C GLU A 147 6.81 -22.57 5.49
N MET A 148 5.65 -22.73 4.84
CA MET A 148 4.47 -23.37 5.44
C MET A 148 4.00 -24.52 4.55
N GLN A 149 3.21 -25.45 5.10
CA GLN A 149 2.58 -26.48 4.29
C GLN A 149 1.65 -25.87 3.24
N ALA A 150 1.69 -26.40 2.01
CA ALA A 150 0.79 -25.99 0.95
C ALA A 150 -0.65 -26.49 1.24
N GLY A 151 -1.65 -25.72 0.79
CA GLY A 151 -3.06 -26.10 0.89
C GLY A 151 -3.73 -25.75 2.21
N LEU A 152 -3.02 -25.10 3.15
CA LEU A 152 -3.63 -24.50 4.33
C LEU A 152 -4.55 -23.34 3.93
N SER A 153 -5.67 -23.22 4.62
CA SER A 153 -6.52 -22.03 4.58
C SER A 153 -5.85 -20.84 5.28
N ASP A 154 -6.32 -19.62 5.01
CA ASP A 154 -5.82 -18.42 5.67
C ASP A 154 -5.93 -18.51 7.20
N GLU A 155 -7.00 -19.11 7.72
CA GLU A 155 -7.21 -19.30 9.17
C GLU A 155 -6.19 -20.27 9.77
N GLU A 156 -5.90 -21.38 9.08
CA GLU A 156 -4.87 -22.35 9.50
C GLU A 156 -3.46 -21.75 9.42
N MET A 157 -3.18 -20.94 8.40
CA MET A 157 -1.92 -20.22 8.29
C MET A 157 -1.75 -19.23 9.44
N VAL A 158 -2.78 -18.44 9.77
CA VAL A 158 -2.75 -17.54 10.93
C VAL A 158 -2.47 -18.31 12.22
N TRP A 159 -3.17 -19.43 12.44
CA TRP A 159 -2.98 -20.25 13.63
C TRP A 159 -1.53 -20.75 13.76
N ASN A 160 -0.97 -21.30 12.68
CA ASN A 160 0.41 -21.79 12.69
C ASN A 160 1.42 -20.65 12.93
N ILE A 161 1.24 -19.50 12.27
CA ILE A 161 2.08 -18.32 12.49
C ILE A 161 2.03 -17.89 13.96
N GLN A 162 0.87 -17.94 14.60
CA GLN A 162 0.72 -17.57 16.02
C GLN A 162 1.44 -18.56 16.94
N MET A 163 1.38 -19.86 16.67
CA MET A 163 2.07 -20.87 17.47
C MET A 163 3.59 -20.77 17.36
N GLU A 164 4.10 -20.29 16.23
CA GLU A 164 5.54 -20.18 15.98
C GLU A 164 6.07 -18.74 16.13
N ALA A 165 5.21 -17.78 16.50
CA ALA A 165 5.53 -16.36 16.47
C ALA A 165 6.75 -15.97 17.31
N ASP A 166 6.97 -16.64 18.45
CA ASP A 166 8.12 -16.41 19.34
C ASP A 166 9.47 -16.66 18.64
N GLN A 167 9.48 -17.45 17.56
CA GLN A 167 10.68 -17.70 16.76
C GLN A 167 11.03 -16.53 15.82
N TYR A 168 10.04 -15.69 15.51
CA TYR A 168 10.15 -14.68 14.45
C TYR A 168 10.01 -13.25 14.97
N ILE A 169 9.32 -13.06 16.09
CA ILE A 169 8.90 -11.76 16.61
C ILE A 169 9.44 -11.61 18.05
N PRO A 170 10.31 -10.62 18.32
CA PRO A 170 10.95 -10.43 19.62
C PRO A 170 10.04 -9.75 20.65
N TYR A 171 8.76 -9.53 20.31
CA TYR A 171 7.78 -8.81 21.12
C TYR A 171 6.59 -9.71 21.44
N PRO A 172 5.89 -9.49 22.57
CA PRO A 172 4.67 -10.21 22.89
C PRO A 172 3.64 -10.10 21.75
N LEU A 173 3.01 -11.22 21.40
CA LEU A 173 1.97 -11.25 20.36
C LEU A 173 0.83 -10.25 20.60
N ASP A 174 0.49 -10.01 21.87
CA ASP A 174 -0.57 -9.07 22.26
C ASP A 174 -0.26 -7.62 21.85
N ASP A 175 1.00 -7.25 21.67
CA ASP A 175 1.46 -5.89 21.35
C ASP A 175 1.77 -5.70 19.86
N VAL A 176 1.62 -6.75 19.04
CA VAL A 176 2.08 -6.77 17.65
C VAL A 176 0.88 -6.81 16.69
N ALA A 177 1.03 -6.11 15.57
CA ALA A 177 0.23 -6.25 14.37
C ALA A 177 1.01 -7.11 13.37
N ILE A 178 0.40 -8.21 12.92
CA ILE A 178 1.00 -9.19 12.02
C ILE A 178 0.09 -9.36 10.80
N ASP A 179 0.71 -9.49 9.63
CA ASP A 179 0.05 -9.94 8.42
C ASP A 179 1.02 -10.79 7.59
N PHE A 180 0.46 -11.53 6.65
CA PHE A 180 1.25 -12.40 5.80
C PHE A 180 0.73 -12.45 4.36
N GLN A 181 1.59 -12.89 3.46
CA GLN A 181 1.24 -13.14 2.07
C GLN A 181 1.98 -14.36 1.54
N VAL A 182 1.19 -15.27 0.96
CA VAL A 182 1.72 -16.40 0.21
C VAL A 182 2.32 -15.91 -1.11
N ARG A 183 3.61 -16.20 -1.34
CA ARG A 183 4.30 -15.89 -2.60
C ARG A 183 4.08 -16.96 -3.66
N GLY A 184 3.97 -18.21 -3.24
CA GLY A 184 3.85 -19.38 -4.10
C GLY A 184 4.64 -20.57 -3.56
N PRO A 185 4.70 -21.68 -4.33
CA PRO A 185 5.41 -22.89 -3.91
C PRO A 185 6.91 -22.67 -3.70
N CYS A 186 7.49 -23.34 -2.70
CA CYS A 186 8.93 -23.36 -2.49
C CYS A 186 9.64 -24.01 -3.68
N ALA A 187 10.80 -23.49 -4.06
CA ALA A 187 11.54 -23.97 -5.22
C ALA A 187 12.03 -25.42 -5.05
N GLN A 188 12.41 -25.81 -3.83
CA GLN A 188 12.92 -27.15 -3.53
C GLN A 188 11.82 -28.14 -3.13
N ASP A 189 10.64 -27.67 -2.74
CA ASP A 189 9.56 -28.51 -2.21
C ASP A 189 8.17 -27.98 -2.59
N PRO A 190 7.52 -28.56 -3.62
CA PRO A 190 6.18 -28.15 -4.05
C PRO A 190 5.08 -28.40 -3.01
N LEU A 191 5.33 -29.19 -1.96
CA LEU A 191 4.38 -29.40 -0.85
C LEU A 191 4.44 -28.26 0.19
N ARG A 192 5.33 -27.29 0.01
CA ARG A 192 5.46 -26.12 0.86
C ARG A 192 5.32 -24.84 0.05
N VAL A 193 4.91 -23.77 0.73
CA VAL A 193 4.78 -22.44 0.17
C VAL A 193 5.65 -21.45 0.93
N GLU A 194 6.25 -20.53 0.18
CA GLU A 194 6.91 -19.37 0.76
C GLU A 194 5.87 -18.34 1.19
N VAL A 195 5.97 -17.90 2.44
CA VAL A 195 5.10 -16.89 3.05
C VAL A 195 5.95 -15.73 3.53
N VAL A 196 5.62 -14.52 3.09
CA VAL A 196 6.22 -13.29 3.63
C VAL A 196 5.39 -12.85 4.81
N LEU A 197 6.00 -12.80 5.98
CA LEU A 197 5.46 -12.25 7.21
C LEU A 197 5.92 -10.80 7.37
N ALA A 198 5.02 -9.90 7.71
CA ALA A 198 5.33 -8.55 8.16
C ALA A 198 4.72 -8.32 9.55
N ALA A 199 5.54 -7.85 10.49
CA ALA A 199 5.14 -7.61 11.87
C ALA A 199 5.65 -6.25 12.37
N CYS A 200 4.83 -5.50 13.09
CA CYS A 200 5.22 -4.24 13.74
C CYS A 200 4.46 -4.06 15.06
N LEU A 201 4.92 -3.15 15.92
CA LEU A 201 4.18 -2.82 17.14
C LEU A 201 2.82 -2.23 16.78
N ARG A 202 1.76 -2.66 17.46
CA ARG A 202 0.38 -2.24 17.18
C ARG A 202 0.20 -0.73 17.31
N GLU A 203 0.90 -0.11 18.26
CA GLU A 203 0.90 1.34 18.45
C GLU A 203 1.29 2.11 17.17
N GLN A 204 2.16 1.55 16.31
CA GLN A 204 2.57 2.19 15.06
C GLN A 204 1.41 2.28 14.07
N VAL A 205 0.57 1.25 14.03
CA VAL A 205 -0.65 1.25 13.22
C VAL A 205 -1.67 2.21 13.82
N GLU A 206 -1.93 2.11 15.12
CA GLU A 206 -2.92 2.93 15.84
C GLU A 206 -2.59 4.42 15.75
N ALA A 207 -1.31 4.81 15.85
CA ALA A 207 -0.87 6.19 15.69
C ALA A 207 -1.24 6.77 14.31
N ARG A 208 -1.11 5.97 13.25
CA ARG A 208 -1.45 6.37 11.88
C ARG A 208 -2.96 6.47 11.70
N GLU A 209 -3.71 5.53 12.25
CA GLU A 209 -5.18 5.59 12.27
C GLU A 209 -5.67 6.84 13.01
N ALA A 210 -5.06 7.19 14.15
CA ALA A 210 -5.37 8.38 14.92
C ALA A 210 -5.07 9.67 14.15
N VAL A 211 -3.91 9.80 13.49
CA VAL A 211 -3.57 10.96 12.65
C VAL A 211 -4.56 11.13 11.49
N LEU A 212 -4.93 10.03 10.83
CA LEU A 212 -5.93 10.06 9.77
C LEU A 212 -7.29 10.50 10.31
N ALA A 213 -7.73 9.96 11.44
CA ALA A 213 -8.99 10.33 12.09
C ALA A 213 -9.02 11.82 12.47
N LEU A 214 -7.91 12.35 13.03
CA LEU A 214 -7.74 13.77 13.28
C LEU A 214 -7.93 14.56 11.98
N ALA A 215 -7.41 14.11 10.84
CA ALA A 215 -7.60 14.79 9.56
C ALA A 215 -8.98 14.57 8.89
N GLY A 216 -9.89 13.82 9.52
CA GLY A 216 -11.19 13.47 8.94
C GLY A 216 -11.11 12.41 7.84
N LEU A 217 -10.04 11.61 7.83
CA LEU A 217 -9.83 10.48 6.94
C LEU A 217 -10.07 9.16 7.68
N VAL A 218 -10.30 8.11 6.91
CA VAL A 218 -10.43 6.73 7.39
C VAL A 218 -9.30 5.92 6.79
N ALA A 219 -8.51 5.27 7.64
CA ALA A 219 -7.52 4.30 7.18
C ALA A 219 -8.26 3.19 6.42
N ARG A 220 -7.88 2.95 5.16
CA ARG A 220 -8.31 1.78 4.40
C ARG A 220 -7.18 0.78 4.23
N VAL A 221 -5.94 1.25 4.20
CA VAL A 221 -4.75 0.40 4.17
C VAL A 221 -3.68 0.99 5.10
N VAL A 222 -3.01 0.13 5.87
CA VAL A 222 -1.76 0.42 6.57
C VAL A 222 -0.73 -0.55 5.99
N ASP A 223 0.11 -0.06 5.10
CA ASP A 223 1.10 -0.82 4.34
C ASP A 223 2.48 -0.75 5.01
N VAL A 224 3.48 -1.33 4.37
CA VAL A 224 4.90 -1.11 4.71
C VAL A 224 5.53 -0.22 3.64
N GLU A 225 6.35 0.75 4.04
CA GLU A 225 7.00 1.70 3.12
C GLU A 225 7.75 0.99 1.98
N GLY A 226 8.49 -0.07 2.31
CA GLY A 226 9.23 -0.87 1.33
C GLY A 226 8.33 -1.48 0.25
N PHE A 227 7.18 -2.04 0.63
CA PHE A 227 6.24 -2.64 -0.33
C PHE A 227 5.48 -1.61 -1.14
N ALA A 228 5.17 -0.45 -0.54
CA ALA A 228 4.62 0.68 -1.28
C ALA A 228 5.62 1.16 -2.33
N LEU A 229 6.88 1.38 -1.94
CA LEU A 229 7.94 1.82 -2.84
C LEU A 229 8.17 0.80 -3.97
N GLU A 230 8.24 -0.49 -3.65
CA GLU A 230 8.37 -1.55 -4.65
C GLU A 230 7.23 -1.49 -5.68
N ARG A 231 5.98 -1.35 -5.22
CA ARG A 231 4.82 -1.23 -6.11
C ARG A 231 4.91 -0.01 -7.01
N ALA A 232 5.39 1.11 -6.47
CA ALA A 232 5.64 2.30 -7.25
C ALA A 232 6.70 2.00 -8.33
N CYS A 233 7.86 1.48 -7.94
CA CYS A 233 8.97 1.18 -8.86
C CYS A 233 8.61 0.16 -9.94
N SER A 234 7.60 -0.69 -9.71
CA SER A 234 7.09 -1.62 -10.73
C SER A 234 6.20 -0.94 -11.78
N GLN A 235 5.96 0.37 -11.69
CA GLN A 235 5.21 1.14 -12.67
C GLN A 235 6.15 2.01 -13.51
N ASP A 236 5.78 2.25 -14.76
CA ASP A 236 6.37 3.33 -15.54
C ASP A 236 5.77 4.67 -15.09
N PHE A 237 6.46 5.40 -14.21
CA PHE A 237 6.02 6.71 -13.74
C PHE A 237 5.88 7.75 -14.86
N ALA A 238 6.59 7.61 -15.98
CA ALA A 238 6.43 8.51 -17.12
C ALA A 238 5.04 8.37 -17.78
N SER A 239 4.36 7.23 -17.57
CA SER A 239 2.98 7.01 -18.01
C SER A 239 1.93 7.70 -17.11
N PHE A 240 2.32 8.23 -15.94
CA PHE A 240 1.39 8.89 -15.04
C PHE A 240 1.07 10.28 -15.58
N THR A 241 -0.16 10.46 -16.02
CA THR A 241 -0.59 11.69 -16.70
C THR A 241 -1.21 12.67 -15.70
N PRO A 242 -0.64 13.87 -15.50
CA PRO A 242 -1.27 14.91 -14.70
C PRO A 242 -2.65 15.27 -15.27
N CYS A 243 -3.67 15.33 -14.41
CA CYS A 243 -4.96 15.87 -14.84
C CYS A 243 -4.85 17.40 -15.06
N HIS A 244 -5.86 18.00 -15.69
CA HIS A 244 -5.88 19.44 -15.99
C HIS A 244 -5.74 20.37 -14.76
N ARG A 245 -5.90 19.86 -13.53
CA ARG A 245 -5.73 20.62 -12.28
C ARG A 245 -4.31 20.56 -11.72
N VAL A 246 -3.46 19.72 -12.30
CA VAL A 246 -2.09 19.47 -11.85
C VAL A 246 -1.13 20.07 -12.86
N ASP A 247 -0.23 20.93 -12.39
CA ASP A 247 0.85 21.45 -13.21
C ASP A 247 1.83 20.31 -13.54
N GLY A 248 1.92 19.96 -14.81
CA GLY A 248 2.78 18.87 -15.28
C GLY A 248 4.27 19.15 -15.15
N ALA A 249 4.69 20.42 -15.25
CA ALA A 249 6.09 20.79 -15.08
C ALA A 249 6.50 20.68 -13.60
N GLN A 250 5.65 21.15 -12.70
CA GLN A 250 5.87 21.01 -11.26
C GLN A 250 5.86 19.53 -10.83
N TRP A 251 4.94 18.73 -11.37
CA TRP A 251 4.91 17.29 -11.12
C TRP A 251 6.20 16.60 -11.57
N ALA A 252 6.75 16.94 -12.74
CA ALA A 252 7.98 16.33 -13.24
C ALA A 252 9.18 16.54 -12.29
N VAL A 253 9.20 17.65 -11.55
CA VAL A 253 10.21 17.93 -10.53
C VAL A 253 9.92 17.16 -9.24
N ASP A 254 8.66 17.16 -8.79
CA ASP A 254 8.28 16.61 -7.49
C ASP A 254 8.12 15.08 -7.47
N ALA A 255 7.89 14.47 -8.63
CA ALA A 255 7.52 13.04 -8.75
C ALA A 255 8.53 12.11 -8.09
N HIS A 256 9.83 12.42 -8.15
CA HIS A 256 10.87 11.62 -7.51
C HIS A 256 10.67 11.49 -6.00
N GLY A 257 10.15 12.54 -5.35
CA GLY A 257 9.83 12.52 -3.93
C GLY A 257 8.54 11.78 -3.57
N MET A 258 7.71 11.39 -4.54
CA MET A 258 6.34 10.90 -4.32
C MET A 258 6.22 9.36 -4.38
N GLY A 259 7.33 8.62 -4.50
CA GLY A 259 7.34 7.18 -4.72
C GLY A 259 6.46 6.38 -3.74
N ILE A 260 6.67 6.53 -2.44
CA ILE A 260 5.89 5.81 -1.41
C ILE A 260 4.41 6.20 -1.47
N ALA A 261 4.09 7.50 -1.55
CA ALA A 261 2.71 7.98 -1.65
C ALA A 261 2.01 7.42 -2.91
N CYS A 262 2.71 7.35 -4.05
CA CYS A 262 2.18 6.74 -5.28
C CYS A 262 1.93 5.24 -5.10
N GLY A 263 2.88 4.52 -4.52
CA GLY A 263 2.76 3.10 -4.17
C GLY A 263 1.54 2.80 -3.30
N LEU A 264 1.31 3.64 -2.29
CA LEU A 264 0.15 3.59 -1.42
C LEU A 264 -1.15 3.87 -2.19
N ALA A 265 -1.19 4.93 -3.00
CA ALA A 265 -2.38 5.29 -3.78
C ALA A 265 -2.78 4.21 -4.81
N LEU A 266 -1.81 3.44 -5.32
CA LEU A 266 -2.07 2.30 -6.20
C LEU A 266 -2.88 1.17 -5.54
N ARG A 267 -3.01 1.16 -4.19
CA ARG A 267 -3.99 0.30 -3.49
C ARG A 267 -5.42 0.52 -3.95
N SER A 268 -5.74 1.67 -4.55
CA SER A 268 -7.04 1.95 -5.17
C SER A 268 -7.41 0.95 -6.29
N PHE A 269 -6.41 0.29 -6.89
CA PHE A 269 -6.59 -0.53 -8.08
C PHE A 269 -6.14 -1.99 -7.88
N ALA A 270 -5.61 -2.32 -6.71
CA ALA A 270 -5.34 -3.69 -6.31
C ALA A 270 -6.68 -4.33 -5.88
N GLY A 271 -7.22 -5.20 -6.73
CA GLY A 271 -8.39 -6.04 -6.46
C GLY A 271 -8.10 -7.08 -5.40
#